data_AF-A0A934YU87-F1
#
_entry.id   AF-A0A934YU87-F1
#
_cell.length_a   1.000
_cell.length_b   1.000
_cell.length_c   1.000
_cell.angle_alpha   90.00
_cell.angle_beta   90.00
_cell.angle_gamma   90.00
#
_symmetry.space_group_name_H-M   'P 1'
#
loop_
_entity.id
_entity.type
_entity.pdbx_description
1 polymer ?
#
loop_
_entity_poly.entity_id
_entity_poly.type
_entity_poly.pdbx_seq_one_letter_code
_entity_poly.pdbx_strand_id
1 'polypeptide(L)'
;MRLDVHALRALARSCVAGLVAACVAGSLGGCSGATSEVAESEDDIARRSYRFVDANPEVPLSPVARQKIQEALKVLARVAARREAPALSRELARLTVDRIGAGDVLLGSIAGARGIDRWHMCKDYKLPACKGAPPDPADRTWLGDASLGATLEKELAGYQWGNRVYFTIDEELAPGELAATLVHEVNHVANRSECSYYKDIDAHTVDPNRAFVEEFRAFLAECFVAEASPTAARCSESALATTNTYGFRYDLAVISPAEPTALALAKKMTSGAELGHLTPEAGRWPQTFVGCPAR
;
A
#
# COMPACT_ATOMS: atom_id res chain seq x y z
N MET A 1 12.84 -4.57 -17.90
CA MET A 1 11.36 -4.63 -17.82
C MET A 1 10.95 -3.17 -17.77
N ARG A 2 10.44 -2.61 -18.86
CA ARG A 2 10.00 -1.20 -18.89
C ARG A 2 8.50 -1.22 -18.64
N LEU A 3 8.07 -0.60 -17.55
CA LEU A 3 6.66 -0.47 -17.19
C LEU A 3 6.18 0.87 -17.75
N ASP A 4 4.99 0.87 -18.36
CA ASP A 4 4.35 2.10 -18.81
C ASP A 4 3.47 2.65 -17.69
N VAL A 5 4.03 3.57 -16.91
CA VAL A 5 3.38 4.23 -15.75
C VAL A 5 2.09 4.96 -16.14
N HIS A 6 1.88 5.24 -17.44
CA HIS A 6 0.64 5.84 -17.92
C HIS A 6 -0.58 4.89 -17.87
N ALA A 7 -0.37 3.57 -17.89
CA ALA A 7 -1.47 2.59 -17.80
C ALA A 7 -2.14 2.57 -16.40
N LEU A 8 -1.36 2.78 -15.34
CA LEU A 8 -1.85 2.85 -13.95
C LEU A 8 -2.70 4.12 -13.70
N ARG A 9 -2.32 5.25 -14.29
CA ARG A 9 -3.07 6.52 -14.17
C ARG A 9 -4.39 6.53 -14.97
N ALA A 10 -4.54 5.65 -15.98
CA ALA A 10 -5.74 5.60 -16.83
C ALA A 10 -6.87 4.75 -16.24
N LEU A 11 -6.55 3.69 -15.48
CA LEU A 11 -7.56 2.80 -14.88
C LEU A 11 -8.24 3.43 -13.66
N ALA A 12 -7.54 4.27 -12.88
CA ALA A 12 -8.12 4.98 -11.73
C ALA A 12 -9.20 6.01 -12.11
N ARG A 13 -9.18 6.55 -13.34
CA ARG A 13 -10.09 7.62 -13.78
C ARG A 13 -11.50 7.14 -14.13
N SER A 14 -11.73 5.84 -14.29
CA SER A 14 -13.03 5.34 -14.76
C SER A 14 -14.04 4.98 -13.64
N CYS A 15 -13.66 5.08 -12.36
CA CYS A 15 -14.51 4.57 -11.26
C CYS A 15 -15.23 5.65 -10.40
N VAL A 16 -15.02 6.95 -10.63
CA VAL A 16 -15.46 8.01 -9.67
C VAL A 16 -16.76 8.74 -10.06
N ALA A 17 -17.45 8.35 -11.13
CA ALA A 17 -18.72 9.00 -11.52
C ALA A 17 -19.95 8.19 -11.10
N GLY A 18 -20.56 8.50 -9.94
CA GLY A 18 -21.80 7.83 -9.53
C GLY A 18 -22.53 8.36 -8.29
N LEU A 19 -23.36 9.39 -8.50
CA LEU A 19 -24.60 9.77 -7.81
C LEU A 19 -24.65 9.99 -6.27
N VAL A 20 -24.95 11.25 -5.91
CA VAL A 20 -25.52 11.68 -4.64
C VAL A 20 -27.05 11.48 -4.67
N ALA A 21 -27.61 10.76 -3.69
CA ALA A 21 -29.04 10.82 -3.39
C ALA A 21 -29.26 10.74 -1.87
N ALA A 22 -29.92 11.77 -1.34
CA ALA A 22 -30.29 11.92 0.06
C ALA A 22 -31.59 11.15 0.37
N CYS A 23 -31.68 10.58 1.57
CA CYS A 23 -32.97 10.31 2.24
C CYS A 23 -32.85 10.49 3.76
N VAL A 24 -33.91 11.10 4.31
CA VAL A 24 -34.08 11.56 5.69
C VAL A 24 -35.11 10.69 6.41
N ALA A 25 -34.94 10.59 7.73
CA ALA A 25 -35.89 10.28 8.82
C ALA A 25 -36.13 8.83 9.27
N GLY A 26 -36.17 8.65 10.61
CA GLY A 26 -37.19 7.80 11.24
C GLY A 26 -36.84 6.91 12.45
N SER A 27 -36.45 7.51 13.59
CA SER A 27 -36.84 7.17 15.00
C SER A 27 -36.81 5.74 15.63
N LEU A 28 -36.19 5.71 16.83
CA LEU A 28 -36.57 5.09 18.13
C LEU A 28 -36.27 3.60 18.47
N GLY A 29 -35.48 3.44 19.55
CA GLY A 29 -35.78 2.50 20.65
C GLY A 29 -34.77 1.38 20.90
N GLY A 30 -34.03 1.46 22.01
CA GLY A 30 -33.34 0.30 22.60
C GLY A 30 -32.14 0.65 23.48
N CYS A 31 -32.35 0.80 24.78
CA CYS A 31 -31.28 0.88 25.78
C CYS A 31 -30.62 -0.50 25.94
N SER A 32 -29.34 -0.60 25.58
CA SER A 32 -28.42 -1.63 26.05
C SER A 32 -27.03 -1.02 26.10
N GLY A 33 -26.38 -1.13 27.26
CA GLY A 33 -25.10 -0.49 27.57
C GLY A 33 -23.93 -1.06 26.76
N ALA A 34 -23.90 -0.75 25.47
CA ALA A 34 -22.67 -0.63 24.73
C ALA A 34 -22.03 0.70 25.17
N THR A 35 -20.74 0.68 25.49
CA THR A 35 -19.94 1.90 25.43
C THR A 35 -20.14 2.46 24.03
N SER A 36 -20.98 3.50 23.92
CA SER A 36 -21.22 4.22 22.70
C SER A 36 -19.88 4.83 22.30
N GLU A 37 -19.11 4.11 21.49
CA GLU A 37 -18.11 4.74 20.63
C GLU A 37 -18.89 5.76 19.83
N VAL A 38 -18.79 7.02 20.26
CA VAL A 38 -19.34 8.15 19.54
C VAL A 38 -18.65 8.12 18.20
N ALA A 39 -19.40 7.77 17.15
CA ALA A 39 -18.87 7.77 15.80
C ALA A 39 -18.31 9.17 15.54
N GLU A 40 -17.01 9.26 15.21
CA GLU A 40 -16.38 10.53 14.88
C GLU A 40 -17.18 11.21 13.76
N SER A 41 -17.47 12.50 13.90
CA SER A 41 -18.21 13.22 12.88
C SER A 41 -17.30 13.53 11.68
N GLU A 42 -17.89 13.71 10.48
CA GLU A 42 -17.16 14.15 9.28
C GLU A 42 -16.40 15.46 9.51
N ASP A 43 -16.98 16.35 10.32
CA ASP A 43 -16.40 17.62 10.72
C ASP A 43 -15.15 17.44 11.60
N ASP A 44 -15.16 16.45 12.51
CA ASP A 44 -14.01 16.13 13.34
C ASP A 44 -12.88 15.56 12.48
N ILE A 45 -13.21 14.63 11.57
CA ILE A 45 -12.26 14.03 10.63
C ILE A 45 -11.62 15.09 9.72
N ALA A 46 -12.43 16.03 9.20
CA ALA A 46 -11.95 17.09 8.31
C ALA A 46 -10.99 18.06 8.99
N ARG A 47 -11.21 18.35 10.28
CA ARG A 47 -10.38 19.26 11.10
C ARG A 47 -9.17 18.58 11.72
N ARG A 48 -9.16 17.25 11.81
CA ARG A 48 -8.06 16.47 12.39
C ARG A 48 -6.78 16.63 11.58
N SER A 49 -5.70 16.90 12.29
CA SER A 49 -4.34 16.74 11.76
C SER A 49 -3.84 15.36 12.14
N TYR A 50 -3.47 14.58 11.13
CA TYR A 50 -2.91 13.24 11.31
C TYR A 50 -1.41 13.34 11.55
N ARG A 51 -0.86 12.45 12.36
CA ARG A 51 0.59 12.37 12.57
C ARG A 51 1.17 11.35 11.60
N PHE A 52 2.40 11.59 11.16
CA PHE A 52 3.24 10.62 10.47
C PHE A 52 4.70 11.03 10.64
N VAL A 53 5.60 10.08 10.44
CA VAL A 53 7.05 10.27 10.59
C VAL A 53 7.70 10.19 9.21
N ASP A 54 8.62 11.11 8.91
CA ASP A 54 9.38 11.08 7.66
C ASP A 54 10.30 9.85 7.62
N ALA A 55 10.31 9.12 6.51
CA ALA A 55 11.21 7.99 6.26
C ALA A 55 12.68 8.44 6.20
N ASN A 56 12.93 9.70 5.83
CA ASN A 56 14.23 10.34 5.87
C ASN A 56 14.11 11.75 6.48
N PRO A 57 14.38 11.90 7.79
CA PRO A 57 14.30 13.21 8.45
C PRO A 57 15.25 14.28 7.90
N GLU A 58 16.35 13.88 7.25
CA GLU A 58 17.32 14.80 6.63
C GLU A 58 16.82 15.36 5.31
N VAL A 59 15.88 14.67 4.66
CA VAL A 59 15.21 15.09 3.43
C VAL A 59 13.71 14.89 3.61
N PRO A 60 13.07 15.73 4.46
CA PRO A 60 11.67 15.55 4.81
C PRO A 60 10.76 15.75 3.59
N LEU A 61 9.54 15.22 3.68
CA LEU A 61 8.51 15.47 2.67
C LEU A 61 8.28 16.98 2.48
N SER A 62 8.11 17.39 1.22
CA SER A 62 7.79 18.78 0.89
C SER A 62 6.45 19.20 1.51
N PRO A 63 6.20 20.51 1.74
CA PRO A 63 4.92 20.96 2.28
C PRO A 63 3.70 20.48 1.49
N VAL A 64 3.79 20.47 0.16
CA VAL A 64 2.73 19.97 -0.74
C VAL A 64 2.50 18.46 -0.54
N ALA A 65 3.57 17.67 -0.51
CA ALA A 65 3.48 16.23 -0.29
C ALA A 65 2.89 15.91 1.09
N ARG A 66 3.31 16.63 2.13
CA ARG A 66 2.76 16.51 3.49
C ARG A 66 1.26 16.81 3.50
N GLN A 67 0.82 17.88 2.85
CA GLN A 67 -0.60 18.21 2.74
C GLN A 67 -1.39 17.10 2.04
N LYS A 68 -0.88 16.55 0.93
CA LYS A 68 -1.56 15.46 0.21
C LYS A 68 -1.69 14.19 1.05
N ILE A 69 -0.66 13.84 1.81
CA ILE A 69 -0.71 12.72 2.76
C ILE A 69 -1.77 12.99 3.83
N GLN A 70 -1.86 14.21 4.38
CA GLN A 70 -2.91 14.57 5.34
C GLN A 70 -4.31 14.35 4.75
N GLU A 71 -4.54 14.81 3.52
CA GLU A 71 -5.83 14.63 2.86
C GLU A 71 -6.14 13.17 2.53
N ALA A 72 -5.13 12.37 2.14
CA ALA A 72 -5.29 10.93 1.94
C ALA A 72 -5.63 10.20 3.25
N LEU A 73 -4.98 10.54 4.37
CA LEU A 73 -5.31 9.99 5.68
C LEU A 73 -6.73 10.37 6.13
N LYS A 74 -7.22 11.57 5.80
CA LYS A 74 -8.62 11.94 6.01
C LYS A 74 -9.57 11.08 5.19
N VAL A 75 -9.25 10.78 3.93
CA VAL A 75 -10.06 9.87 3.10
C VAL A 75 -10.16 8.49 3.77
N LEU A 76 -9.04 7.94 4.24
CA LEU A 76 -9.03 6.65 4.94
C LEU A 76 -9.83 6.70 6.26
N ALA A 77 -9.69 7.75 7.05
CA ALA A 77 -10.46 7.91 8.27
C ALA A 77 -11.97 7.97 8.02
N ARG A 78 -12.42 8.61 6.93
CA ARG A 78 -13.84 8.58 6.52
C ARG A 78 -14.28 7.16 6.18
N VAL A 79 -13.48 6.40 5.42
CA VAL A 79 -13.78 5.00 5.12
C VAL A 79 -13.90 4.19 6.42
N ALA A 80 -12.98 4.38 7.36
CA ALA A 80 -13.00 3.70 8.65
C ALA A 80 -14.25 4.02 9.50
N ALA A 81 -14.73 5.26 9.47
CA ALA A 81 -15.90 5.70 10.24
C ALA A 81 -17.26 5.37 9.58
N ARG A 82 -17.27 5.09 8.27
CA ARG A 82 -18.48 4.90 7.47
C ARG A 82 -19.21 3.58 7.80
N ARG A 83 -20.33 3.63 8.51
CA ARG A 83 -21.07 2.44 8.98
C ARG A 83 -21.56 1.51 7.87
N GLU A 84 -21.85 2.04 6.70
CA GLU A 84 -22.29 1.29 5.53
C GLU A 84 -21.14 0.67 4.73
N ALA A 85 -19.89 1.08 4.96
CA ALA A 85 -18.73 0.48 4.31
C ALA A 85 -18.53 -0.97 4.82
N PRO A 86 -18.09 -1.91 3.97
CA PRO A 86 -17.80 -3.28 4.38
C PRO A 86 -16.79 -3.33 5.53
N ALA A 87 -16.98 -4.28 6.45
CA ALA A 87 -16.16 -4.37 7.67
C ALA A 87 -14.65 -4.44 7.37
N LEU A 88 -14.26 -5.22 6.35
CA LEU A 88 -12.88 -5.33 5.90
C LEU A 88 -12.32 -4.00 5.37
N SER A 89 -13.10 -3.24 4.60
CA SER A 89 -12.70 -1.91 4.11
C SER A 89 -12.42 -0.95 5.26
N ARG A 90 -13.30 -0.94 6.27
CA ARG A 90 -13.12 -0.11 7.47
C ARG A 90 -11.88 -0.52 8.25
N GLU A 91 -11.66 -1.82 8.41
CA GLU A 91 -10.51 -2.35 9.15
C GLU A 91 -9.19 -2.01 8.47
N LEU A 92 -9.08 -2.20 7.14
CA LEU A 92 -7.91 -1.83 6.36
C LEU A 92 -7.60 -0.33 6.46
N ALA A 93 -8.62 0.51 6.30
CA ALA A 93 -8.46 1.96 6.38
C ALA A 93 -8.03 2.41 7.78
N ARG A 94 -8.68 1.88 8.83
CA ARG A 94 -8.34 2.17 10.23
C ARG A 94 -6.91 1.73 10.56
N LEU A 95 -6.54 0.50 10.23
CA LEU A 95 -5.19 -0.01 10.48
C LEU A 95 -4.13 0.83 9.76
N THR A 96 -4.40 1.24 8.53
CA THR A 96 -3.48 2.10 7.76
C THR A 96 -3.25 3.43 8.47
N VAL A 97 -4.33 4.11 8.89
CA VAL A 97 -4.24 5.37 9.64
C VAL A 97 -3.53 5.19 10.97
N ASP A 98 -3.89 4.17 11.75
CA ASP A 98 -3.35 3.91 13.08
C ASP A 98 -1.84 3.66 13.03
N ARG A 99 -1.36 2.90 12.04
CA ARG A 99 0.05 2.49 11.92
C ARG A 99 0.95 3.61 11.41
N ILE A 100 0.45 4.39 10.47
CA ILE A 100 1.13 5.63 10.06
C ILE A 100 1.18 6.62 11.25
N GLY A 101 0.07 6.76 11.98
CA GLY A 101 -0.04 7.62 13.15
C GLY A 101 0.89 7.24 14.31
N ALA A 102 1.09 5.94 14.52
CA ALA A 102 1.99 5.38 15.52
C ALA A 102 3.47 5.47 15.12
N GLY A 103 3.78 5.77 13.85
CA GLY A 103 5.15 5.73 13.33
C GLY A 103 5.66 4.31 13.07
N ASP A 104 4.78 3.31 13.08
CA ASP A 104 5.12 1.95 12.64
C ASP A 104 5.44 1.94 11.15
N VAL A 105 4.83 2.86 10.37
CA VAL A 105 5.11 3.09 8.96
C VAL A 105 5.65 4.52 8.78
N LEU A 106 6.81 4.63 8.14
CA LEU A 106 7.46 5.91 7.83
C LEU A 106 7.20 6.28 6.37
N LEU A 107 6.93 7.56 6.11
CA LEU A 107 6.56 8.04 4.77
C LEU A 107 7.64 8.95 4.20
N GLY A 108 8.01 8.77 2.94
CA GLY A 108 9.01 9.57 2.25
C GLY A 108 8.64 9.83 0.80
N SER A 109 9.45 10.64 0.12
CA SER A 109 9.38 10.81 -1.33
C SER A 109 10.43 9.93 -2.01
N ILE A 110 10.13 9.45 -3.22
CA ILE A 110 11.13 8.76 -4.06
C ILE A 110 12.35 9.67 -4.30
N ALA A 111 12.11 10.98 -4.51
CA ALA A 111 13.12 12.03 -4.57
C ALA A 111 14.09 12.03 -3.36
N GLY A 112 13.53 11.78 -2.18
CA GLY A 112 14.21 11.80 -0.88
C GLY A 112 14.81 10.46 -0.45
N ALA A 113 14.59 9.39 -1.21
CA ALA A 113 15.17 8.07 -0.94
C ALA A 113 16.71 8.11 -1.08
N ARG A 114 17.41 7.45 -0.16
CA ARG A 114 18.88 7.42 -0.09
C ARG A 114 19.35 6.04 0.37
N GLY A 115 20.66 5.81 0.30
CA GLY A 115 21.28 4.66 0.94
C GLY A 115 20.81 3.33 0.36
N ILE A 116 20.65 2.36 1.26
CA ILE A 116 20.19 1.02 0.93
C ILE A 116 18.81 1.00 0.27
N ASP A 117 17.88 1.87 0.69
CA ASP A 117 16.51 1.91 0.17
C ASP A 117 16.50 2.29 -1.31
N ARG A 118 17.26 3.34 -1.68
CA ARG A 118 17.42 3.75 -3.07
C ARG A 118 18.19 2.72 -3.90
N TRP A 119 19.11 1.99 -3.28
CA TRP A 119 19.85 0.93 -3.97
C TRP A 119 18.93 -0.24 -4.34
N HIS A 120 18.03 -0.66 -3.44
CA HIS A 120 17.04 -1.69 -3.74
C HIS A 120 16.07 -1.27 -4.84
N MET A 121 15.54 -0.04 -4.79
CA MET A 121 14.73 0.53 -5.90
C MET A 121 15.45 0.43 -7.24
N CYS A 122 16.73 0.82 -7.25
CA CYS A 122 17.57 0.75 -8.42
C CYS A 122 17.66 -0.71 -8.95
N LYS A 123 18.00 -1.65 -8.07
CA LYS A 123 18.18 -3.07 -8.40
C LYS A 123 16.92 -3.74 -8.92
N ASP A 124 15.78 -3.54 -8.26
CA ASP A 124 14.51 -4.16 -8.64
C ASP A 124 14.05 -3.72 -10.04
N TYR A 125 14.31 -2.46 -10.38
CA TYR A 125 14.00 -1.90 -11.70
C TYR A 125 15.09 -2.16 -12.75
N LYS A 126 16.14 -2.90 -12.38
CA LYS A 126 17.26 -3.30 -13.25
C LYS A 126 17.86 -2.11 -13.99
N LEU A 127 17.96 -0.97 -13.29
CA LEU A 127 18.48 0.25 -13.91
C LEU A 127 20.01 0.12 -14.11
N PRO A 128 20.57 0.69 -15.20
CA PRO A 128 22.02 0.62 -15.45
C PRO A 128 22.88 1.23 -14.33
N ALA A 129 22.31 2.17 -13.57
CA ALA A 129 22.91 2.92 -12.48
C ALA A 129 23.31 2.06 -11.25
N CYS A 130 22.88 0.80 -11.18
CA CYS A 130 22.92 -0.03 -9.95
C CYS A 130 24.06 -1.05 -9.94
N LYS A 131 25.14 -0.78 -10.67
CA LYS A 131 26.31 -1.68 -10.70
C LYS A 131 27.06 -1.58 -9.38
N GLY A 132 27.38 -2.73 -8.78
CA GLY A 132 28.15 -2.82 -7.54
C GLY A 132 27.42 -3.56 -6.41
N ALA A 133 28.16 -3.71 -5.31
CA ALA A 133 27.66 -4.19 -4.02
C ALA A 133 26.67 -3.17 -3.42
N PRO A 134 25.78 -3.62 -2.50
CA PRO A 134 24.98 -2.68 -1.72
C PRO A 134 25.85 -1.70 -0.94
N PRO A 135 25.40 -0.44 -0.75
CA PRO A 135 26.01 0.43 0.24
C PRO A 135 25.85 -0.18 1.63
N ASP A 136 26.65 0.28 2.59
CA ASP A 136 26.46 -0.08 4.00
C ASP A 136 25.02 0.28 4.42
N PRO A 137 24.28 -0.59 5.15
CA PRO A 137 22.92 -0.26 5.61
C PRO A 137 22.82 1.03 6.43
N ALA A 138 23.90 1.48 7.06
CA ALA A 138 23.99 2.75 7.78
C ALA A 138 24.34 3.95 6.87
N ASP A 139 24.82 3.73 5.65
CA ASP A 139 25.13 4.81 4.71
C ASP A 139 23.84 5.43 4.15
N ARG A 140 23.52 6.63 4.65
CA ARG A 140 22.40 7.45 4.18
C ARG A 140 22.78 8.45 3.08
N THR A 141 24.04 8.45 2.64
CA THR A 141 24.57 9.41 1.66
C THR A 141 24.55 8.87 0.23
N TRP A 142 24.43 7.55 0.04
CA TRP A 142 24.41 6.95 -1.29
C TRP A 142 23.19 7.40 -2.11
N LEU A 143 23.46 7.87 -3.33
CA LEU A 143 22.48 8.43 -4.27
C LEU A 143 22.41 7.68 -5.61
N GLY A 144 23.35 6.77 -5.87
CA GLY A 144 23.60 6.27 -7.21
C GLY A 144 24.08 7.38 -8.15
N ASP A 145 23.88 7.20 -9.46
CA ASP A 145 24.21 8.22 -10.44
C ASP A 145 23.18 9.37 -10.50
N ALA A 146 23.56 10.45 -11.19
CA ALA A 146 22.74 11.65 -11.30
C ALA A 146 21.38 11.43 -11.99
N SER A 147 21.27 10.41 -12.85
CA SER A 147 20.05 10.12 -13.61
C SER A 147 19.08 9.20 -12.86
N LEU A 148 19.57 8.48 -11.85
CA LEU A 148 18.78 7.52 -11.10
C LEU A 148 17.55 8.14 -10.45
N GLY A 149 17.71 9.28 -9.76
CA GLY A 149 16.60 9.94 -9.04
C GLY A 149 15.42 10.27 -9.96
N ALA A 150 15.70 10.97 -11.06
CA ALA A 150 14.70 11.34 -12.05
C ALA A 150 14.06 10.11 -12.72
N THR A 151 14.85 9.04 -12.94
CA THR A 151 14.32 7.78 -13.47
C THR A 151 13.35 7.13 -12.48
N LEU A 152 13.72 7.04 -11.21
CA LEU A 152 12.85 6.47 -10.18
C LEU A 152 11.57 7.29 -10.00
N GLU A 153 11.65 8.62 -9.95
CA GLU A 153 10.46 9.48 -9.85
C GLU A 153 9.51 9.33 -11.04
N LYS A 154 10.05 9.07 -12.23
CA LYS A 154 9.25 8.84 -13.44
C LYS A 154 8.60 7.45 -13.44
N GLU A 155 9.34 6.44 -13.01
CA GLU A 155 8.97 5.03 -13.17
C GLU A 155 8.20 4.47 -11.95
N LEU A 156 8.29 5.12 -10.78
CA LEU A 156 7.69 4.67 -9.52
C LEU A 156 6.56 5.58 -9.06
N ALA A 157 5.39 4.99 -8.75
CA ALA A 157 4.31 5.67 -8.04
C ALA A 157 4.48 5.51 -6.51
N GLY A 158 4.83 4.30 -6.08
CA GLY A 158 5.08 3.90 -4.70
C GLY A 158 6.22 2.88 -4.64
N TYR A 159 6.87 2.77 -3.49
CA TYR A 159 7.85 1.72 -3.20
C TYR A 159 7.98 1.52 -1.69
N GLN A 160 8.01 0.27 -1.25
CA GLN A 160 8.19 -0.11 0.14
C GLN A 160 9.54 -0.81 0.36
N TRP A 161 10.22 -0.45 1.46
CA TRP A 161 11.36 -1.21 1.97
C TRP A 161 11.36 -1.24 3.50
N GLY A 162 11.17 -2.43 4.07
CA GLY A 162 10.99 -2.60 5.52
C GLY A 162 9.73 -1.89 5.99
N ASN A 163 9.87 -0.90 6.87
CA ASN A 163 8.75 -0.08 7.33
C ASN A 163 8.72 1.33 6.72
N ARG A 164 9.52 1.58 5.68
CA ARG A 164 9.58 2.86 4.97
C ARG A 164 8.84 2.71 3.64
N VAL A 165 7.99 3.69 3.35
CA VAL A 165 7.25 3.79 2.10
C VAL A 165 7.57 5.11 1.44
N TYR A 166 7.86 5.06 0.14
CA TYR A 166 8.25 6.20 -0.67
C TYR A 166 7.25 6.40 -1.80
N PHE A 167 6.87 7.65 -2.07
CA PHE A 167 5.92 7.98 -3.11
C PHE A 167 6.46 9.03 -4.08
N THR A 168 5.99 8.97 -5.32
CA THR A 168 6.04 10.12 -6.21
C THR A 168 4.73 10.91 -6.03
N ILE A 169 4.82 12.07 -5.37
CA ILE A 169 3.67 12.92 -5.07
C ILE A 169 3.80 14.21 -5.87
N ASP A 170 3.01 14.32 -6.94
CA ASP A 170 2.88 15.53 -7.74
C ASP A 170 1.59 16.30 -7.38
N GLU A 171 1.43 17.49 -7.96
CA GLU A 171 0.26 18.35 -7.72
C GLU A 171 -1.04 17.77 -8.27
N GLU A 172 -0.98 16.85 -9.23
CA GLU A 172 -2.15 16.26 -9.90
C GLU A 172 -2.70 15.04 -9.16
N LEU A 173 -1.88 14.34 -8.35
CA LEU A 173 -2.28 13.14 -7.63
C LEU A 173 -3.48 13.39 -6.71
N ALA A 174 -4.61 12.71 -6.95
CA ALA A 174 -5.81 12.90 -6.16
C ALA A 174 -5.65 12.28 -4.75
N PRO A 175 -6.19 12.90 -3.68
CA PRO A 175 -6.10 12.32 -2.33
C PRO A 175 -6.68 10.92 -2.20
N GLY A 176 -7.73 10.59 -2.98
CA GLY A 176 -8.32 9.26 -3.00
C GLY A 176 -7.41 8.21 -3.63
N GLU A 177 -6.68 8.57 -4.69
CA GLU A 177 -5.69 7.68 -5.31
C GLU A 177 -4.53 7.44 -4.32
N LEU A 178 -4.00 8.49 -3.70
CA LEU A 178 -2.95 8.36 -2.69
C LEU A 178 -3.41 7.55 -1.47
N ALA A 179 -4.68 7.68 -1.05
CA ALA A 179 -5.25 6.87 0.04
C ALA A 179 -5.24 5.37 -0.30
N ALA A 180 -5.61 5.03 -1.53
CA ALA A 180 -5.57 3.65 -2.01
C ALA A 180 -4.12 3.12 -2.08
N THR A 181 -3.19 3.92 -2.61
CA THR A 181 -1.76 3.57 -2.63
C THR A 181 -1.18 3.43 -1.22
N LEU A 182 -1.58 4.26 -0.25
CA LEU A 182 -1.14 4.10 1.14
C LEU A 182 -1.58 2.75 1.71
N VAL A 183 -2.81 2.31 1.45
CA VAL A 183 -3.30 0.99 1.90
C VAL A 183 -2.50 -0.13 1.25
N HIS A 184 -2.22 -0.02 -0.06
CA HIS A 184 -1.39 -0.97 -0.80
C HIS A 184 0.00 -1.13 -0.16
N GLU A 185 0.72 -0.03 0.02
CA GLU A 185 2.10 -0.08 0.52
C GLU A 185 2.17 -0.46 2.00
N VAL A 186 1.22 0.00 2.82
CA VAL A 186 1.13 -0.40 4.23
C VAL A 186 0.82 -1.89 4.35
N ASN A 187 0.03 -2.44 3.42
CA ASN A 187 -0.23 -3.87 3.34
C ASN A 187 1.04 -4.67 3.00
N HIS A 188 1.96 -4.13 2.18
CA HIS A 188 3.30 -4.69 1.99
C HIS A 188 4.14 -4.65 3.26
N VAL A 189 4.23 -3.51 3.94
CA VAL A 189 4.96 -3.38 5.22
C VAL A 189 4.49 -4.44 6.22
N ALA A 190 3.18 -4.58 6.34
CA ALA A 190 2.59 -5.44 7.36
C ALA A 190 2.85 -6.93 7.13
N ASN A 191 3.08 -7.32 5.88
CA ASN A 191 3.37 -8.70 5.49
C ASN A 191 4.85 -8.92 5.18
N ARG A 192 5.68 -7.90 5.37
CA ARG A 192 7.11 -7.91 5.05
C ARG A 192 7.36 -8.44 3.65
N SER A 193 6.64 -7.89 2.67
CA SER A 193 6.69 -8.37 1.29
C SER A 193 8.11 -8.34 0.73
N GLU A 194 8.96 -7.41 1.18
CA GLU A 194 10.40 -7.36 0.85
C GLU A 194 11.14 -8.67 1.20
N CYS A 195 10.66 -9.43 2.17
CA CYS A 195 11.24 -10.73 2.55
C CYS A 195 10.59 -11.93 1.86
N SER A 196 9.55 -11.70 1.07
CA SER A 196 8.77 -12.73 0.39
C SER A 196 9.03 -12.73 -1.12
N TYR A 197 9.23 -11.55 -1.73
CA TYR A 197 9.48 -11.37 -3.16
C TYR A 197 10.63 -12.22 -3.71
N TYR A 198 11.70 -12.36 -2.93
CA TYR A 198 12.96 -12.87 -3.44
C TYR A 198 13.12 -14.36 -3.15
N LYS A 199 13.61 -15.07 -4.16
CA LYS A 199 14.29 -16.36 -3.98
C LYS A 199 15.66 -16.14 -3.33
N ASP A 200 16.34 -15.08 -3.73
CA ASP A 200 17.62 -14.64 -3.20
C ASP A 200 17.64 -13.10 -3.21
N ILE A 201 17.56 -12.50 -2.03
CA ILE A 201 17.48 -11.04 -1.85
C ILE A 201 18.82 -10.36 -2.16
N ASP A 202 19.94 -11.01 -1.83
CA ASP A 202 21.29 -10.46 -2.07
C ASP A 202 21.61 -10.44 -3.56
N ALA A 203 21.18 -11.48 -4.29
CA ALA A 203 21.27 -11.53 -5.74
C ALA A 203 20.13 -10.77 -6.46
N HIS A 204 19.16 -10.21 -5.74
CA HIS A 204 17.94 -9.62 -6.30
C HIS A 204 17.21 -10.54 -7.31
N THR A 205 17.17 -11.83 -6.99
CA THR A 205 16.46 -12.82 -7.80
C THR A 205 15.04 -12.99 -7.27
N VAL A 206 14.09 -12.41 -7.98
CA VAL A 206 12.65 -12.47 -7.68
C VAL A 206 12.09 -13.87 -7.97
N ASP A 207 11.28 -14.40 -7.03
CA ASP A 207 10.40 -15.54 -7.29
C ASP A 207 9.07 -15.00 -7.84
N PRO A 208 8.72 -15.29 -9.10
CA PRO A 208 7.54 -14.69 -9.72
C PRO A 208 6.22 -15.16 -9.11
N ASN A 209 6.16 -16.36 -8.51
CA ASN A 209 4.97 -16.85 -7.83
C ASN A 209 4.75 -16.09 -6.51
N ARG A 210 5.83 -15.89 -5.74
CA ARG A 210 5.76 -15.13 -4.49
C ARG A 210 5.47 -13.67 -4.76
N ALA A 211 6.13 -13.07 -5.75
CA ALA A 211 5.89 -11.69 -6.15
C ALA A 211 4.44 -11.46 -6.57
N PHE A 212 3.88 -12.39 -7.38
CA PHE A 212 2.47 -12.34 -7.70
C PHE A 212 1.56 -12.36 -6.46
N VAL A 213 1.82 -13.24 -5.49
CA VAL A 213 1.01 -13.34 -4.27
C VAL A 213 1.05 -12.04 -3.45
N GLU A 214 2.24 -11.44 -3.28
CA GLU A 214 2.39 -10.20 -2.52
C GLU A 214 1.67 -9.02 -3.18
N GLU A 215 1.87 -8.82 -4.48
CA GLU A 215 1.23 -7.74 -5.26
C GLU A 215 -0.29 -7.94 -5.36
N PHE A 216 -0.73 -9.16 -5.68
CA PHE A 216 -2.14 -9.48 -5.76
C PHE A 216 -2.86 -9.19 -4.44
N ARG A 217 -2.23 -9.50 -3.30
CA ARG A 217 -2.76 -9.20 -1.96
C ARG A 217 -2.82 -7.70 -1.69
N ALA A 218 -1.82 -6.93 -2.09
CA ALA A 218 -1.80 -5.47 -1.92
C ALA A 218 -2.85 -4.77 -2.81
N PHE A 219 -2.99 -5.17 -4.08
CA PHE A 219 -4.06 -4.66 -4.95
C PHE A 219 -5.46 -5.10 -4.50
N LEU A 220 -5.58 -6.26 -3.87
CA LEU A 220 -6.84 -6.67 -3.25
C LEU A 220 -7.20 -5.69 -2.12
N ALA A 221 -6.25 -5.34 -1.25
CA ALA A 221 -6.45 -4.36 -0.17
C ALA A 221 -6.81 -2.97 -0.70
N GLU A 222 -6.11 -2.52 -1.74
CA GLU A 222 -6.38 -1.27 -2.46
C GLU A 222 -7.83 -1.21 -2.96
N CYS A 223 -8.27 -2.25 -3.69
CA CYS A 223 -9.63 -2.32 -4.21
C CYS A 223 -10.68 -2.33 -3.09
N PHE A 224 -10.44 -3.04 -1.99
CA PHE A 224 -11.39 -3.06 -0.87
C PHE A 224 -11.61 -1.68 -0.24
N VAL A 225 -10.65 -0.75 -0.34
CA VAL A 225 -10.80 0.61 0.19
C VAL A 225 -11.28 1.59 -0.88
N ALA A 226 -10.84 1.44 -2.13
CA ALA A 226 -11.17 2.37 -3.21
C ALA A 226 -12.58 2.18 -3.79
N GLU A 227 -13.08 0.93 -3.82
CA GLU A 227 -14.38 0.63 -4.42
C GLU A 227 -15.55 0.97 -3.50
N ALA A 228 -16.64 1.48 -4.09
CA ALA A 228 -17.87 1.79 -3.33
C ALA A 228 -18.61 0.52 -2.85
N SER A 229 -18.42 -0.61 -3.52
CA SER A 229 -19.06 -1.89 -3.19
C SER A 229 -18.11 -3.05 -3.47
N PRO A 230 -17.03 -3.20 -2.67
CA PRO A 230 -16.02 -4.21 -2.91
C PRO A 230 -16.57 -5.61 -2.58
N THR A 231 -16.18 -6.58 -3.39
CA THR A 231 -16.42 -8.00 -3.14
C THR A 231 -15.16 -8.77 -3.51
N ALA A 232 -14.97 -9.97 -2.96
CA ALA A 232 -13.83 -10.81 -3.34
C ALA A 232 -13.78 -11.07 -4.85
N ALA A 233 -14.93 -11.24 -5.52
CA ALA A 233 -15.00 -11.39 -6.98
C ALA A 233 -14.45 -10.16 -7.71
N ARG A 234 -15.08 -9.00 -7.51
CA ARG A 234 -14.69 -7.74 -8.17
C ARG A 234 -13.24 -7.37 -7.89
N CYS A 235 -12.83 -7.46 -6.63
CA CYS A 235 -11.47 -7.09 -6.26
C CYS A 235 -10.43 -8.12 -6.70
N SER A 236 -10.77 -9.40 -6.82
CA SER A 236 -9.87 -10.39 -7.42
C SER A 236 -9.64 -10.14 -8.91
N GLU A 237 -10.68 -9.73 -9.65
CA GLU A 237 -10.56 -9.40 -11.07
C GLU A 237 -9.68 -8.16 -11.27
N SER A 238 -9.94 -7.10 -10.50
CA SER A 238 -9.15 -5.87 -10.51
C SER A 238 -7.69 -6.13 -10.14
N ALA A 239 -7.44 -6.83 -9.02
CA ALA A 239 -6.09 -7.17 -8.57
C ALA A 239 -5.34 -8.03 -9.58
N LEU A 240 -6.01 -9.02 -10.19
CA LEU A 240 -5.40 -9.86 -11.23
C LEU A 240 -5.03 -9.04 -12.47
N ALA A 241 -5.94 -8.20 -12.94
CA ALA A 241 -5.71 -7.35 -14.11
C ALA A 241 -4.52 -6.43 -13.89
N THR A 242 -4.44 -5.76 -12.74
CA THR A 242 -3.33 -4.87 -12.40
C THR A 242 -2.02 -5.63 -12.22
N THR A 243 -2.02 -6.73 -11.45
CA THR A 243 -0.80 -7.54 -11.25
C THR A 243 -0.23 -8.08 -12.56
N ASN A 244 -1.09 -8.44 -13.53
CA ASN A 244 -0.65 -8.90 -14.84
C ASN A 244 0.12 -7.84 -15.64
N THR A 245 -0.12 -6.55 -15.38
CA THR A 245 0.63 -5.46 -16.04
C THR A 245 2.11 -5.44 -15.62
N TYR A 246 2.46 -6.05 -14.48
CA TYR A 246 3.83 -6.14 -13.97
C TYR A 246 4.65 -7.23 -14.68
N GLY A 247 4.01 -8.11 -15.45
CA GLY A 247 4.71 -9.10 -16.28
C GLY A 247 5.34 -10.26 -15.52
N PHE A 248 4.93 -10.53 -14.27
CA PHE A 248 5.32 -11.73 -13.55
C PHE A 248 4.84 -12.98 -14.30
N ARG A 249 5.70 -13.99 -14.42
CA ARG A 249 5.33 -15.32 -14.92
C ARG A 249 4.97 -16.23 -13.74
N TYR A 250 3.73 -16.17 -13.29
CA TYR A 250 3.24 -16.97 -12.17
C TYR A 250 2.42 -18.18 -12.64
N ASP A 251 2.24 -19.15 -11.75
CA ASP A 251 1.40 -20.33 -11.94
C ASP A 251 0.46 -20.51 -10.74
N LEU A 252 -0.83 -20.27 -10.97
CA LEU A 252 -1.87 -20.44 -9.94
C LEU A 252 -2.02 -21.90 -9.48
N ALA A 253 -1.67 -22.88 -10.32
CA ALA A 253 -1.67 -24.29 -9.92
C ALA A 253 -0.54 -24.61 -8.93
N VAL A 254 0.54 -23.83 -8.94
CA VAL A 254 1.61 -23.90 -7.92
C VAL A 254 1.20 -23.13 -6.67
N ILE A 255 0.62 -21.94 -6.82
CA ILE A 255 0.26 -21.05 -5.69
C ILE A 255 -0.95 -21.57 -4.89
N SER A 256 -1.99 -22.04 -5.58
CA SER A 256 -3.23 -22.54 -4.99
C SER A 256 -3.64 -23.85 -5.67
N PRO A 257 -2.97 -24.98 -5.36
CA PRO A 257 -3.15 -26.22 -6.10
C PRO A 257 -4.56 -26.80 -6.04
N ALA A 258 -5.26 -26.62 -4.90
CA ALA A 258 -6.62 -27.12 -4.73
C ALA A 258 -7.65 -26.35 -5.58
N GLU A 259 -7.45 -25.04 -5.75
CA GLU A 259 -8.34 -24.15 -6.51
C GLU A 259 -7.51 -23.05 -7.19
N PRO A 260 -7.00 -23.27 -8.42
CA PRO A 260 -6.05 -22.39 -9.08
C PRO A 260 -6.75 -21.19 -9.76
N THR A 261 -7.55 -20.45 -9.00
CA THR A 261 -8.25 -19.25 -9.49
C THR A 261 -7.94 -18.05 -8.61
N ALA A 262 -7.89 -16.86 -9.22
CA ALA A 262 -7.70 -15.61 -8.48
C ALA A 262 -8.82 -15.35 -7.45
N LEU A 263 -10.05 -15.76 -7.75
CA LEU A 263 -11.17 -15.66 -6.82
C LEU A 263 -10.98 -16.55 -5.59
N ALA A 264 -10.56 -17.81 -5.77
CA ALA A 264 -10.27 -18.70 -4.64
C ALA A 264 -9.13 -18.14 -3.78
N LEU A 265 -8.08 -17.63 -4.42
CA LEU A 265 -6.96 -16.96 -3.74
C LEU A 265 -7.44 -15.74 -2.92
N ALA A 266 -8.25 -14.87 -3.51
CA ALA A 266 -8.81 -13.71 -2.83
C ALA A 266 -9.71 -14.11 -1.64
N LYS A 267 -10.56 -15.11 -1.80
CA LYS A 267 -11.39 -15.65 -0.70
C LYS A 267 -10.53 -16.13 0.46
N LYS A 268 -9.44 -16.85 0.19
CA LYS A 268 -8.47 -17.29 1.21
C LYS A 268 -7.82 -16.12 1.93
N MET A 269 -7.37 -15.10 1.19
CA MET A 269 -6.75 -13.89 1.77
C MET A 269 -7.73 -13.08 2.63
N THR A 270 -8.99 -12.96 2.20
CA THR A 270 -10.03 -12.24 2.96
C THR A 270 -10.57 -13.00 4.16
N SER A 271 -10.35 -14.32 4.24
CA SER A 271 -10.74 -15.16 5.38
C SER A 271 -9.61 -15.42 6.37
N GLY A 272 -8.37 -15.02 6.04
CA GLY A 272 -7.25 -14.93 6.99
C GLY A 272 -6.44 -16.21 7.20
N ALA A 273 -6.51 -17.21 6.32
CA ALA A 273 -6.08 -18.57 6.69
C ALA A 273 -4.79 -19.17 6.06
N GLU A 274 -4.20 -18.70 4.95
CA GLU A 274 -3.10 -19.49 4.33
C GLU A 274 -1.97 -18.73 3.61
N LEU A 275 -2.16 -17.49 3.14
CA LEU A 275 -1.23 -16.85 2.19
C LEU A 275 -0.90 -15.39 2.57
N GLY A 276 -0.67 -15.17 3.87
CA GLY A 276 -0.59 -13.85 4.49
C GLY A 276 -1.95 -13.35 4.93
N HIS A 277 -1.97 -12.21 5.63
CA HIS A 277 -3.22 -11.60 6.08
C HIS A 277 -3.49 -10.33 5.27
N LEU A 278 -4.70 -10.23 4.75
CA LEU A 278 -5.15 -8.97 4.13
C LEU A 278 -5.18 -7.86 5.18
N THR A 279 -5.70 -8.17 6.37
CA THR A 279 -5.58 -7.34 7.58
C THR A 279 -4.50 -7.92 8.51
N PRO A 280 -3.37 -7.24 8.69
CA PRO A 280 -2.26 -7.75 9.50
C PRO A 280 -2.61 -7.85 11.00
N GLU A 281 -2.11 -8.91 11.64
CA GLU A 281 -2.22 -9.08 13.10
C GLU A 281 -1.44 -7.97 13.84
N ALA A 282 -2.06 -7.40 14.89
CA ALA A 282 -1.52 -6.23 15.57
C ALA A 282 -0.10 -6.42 16.16
N GLY A 283 0.31 -7.66 16.45
CA GLY A 283 1.62 -8.02 17.02
C GLY A 283 2.72 -8.34 16.01
N ARG A 284 2.48 -8.24 14.70
CA ARG A 284 3.46 -8.66 13.66
C ARG A 284 4.10 -7.51 12.87
N TRP A 285 3.94 -6.27 13.32
CA TRP A 285 4.45 -5.10 12.59
C TRP A 285 5.97 -4.93 12.77
N PRO A 286 6.73 -4.78 11.68
CA PRO A 286 8.16 -4.52 11.78
C PRO A 286 8.40 -3.14 12.40
N GLN A 287 8.99 -3.11 13.59
CA GLN A 287 9.35 -1.87 14.29
C GLN A 287 10.61 -1.20 13.69
N THR A 288 11.46 -2.00 13.04
CA THR A 288 12.65 -1.57 12.31
C THR A 288 12.85 -2.49 11.11
N PHE A 289 13.71 -2.10 10.15
CA PHE A 289 14.20 -3.07 9.18
C PHE A 289 15.12 -4.06 9.90
N VAL A 290 14.56 -5.19 10.27
CA VAL A 290 15.34 -6.38 10.64
C VAL A 290 15.59 -7.15 9.34
N GLY A 291 16.81 -7.64 9.13
CA GLY A 291 17.12 -8.47 7.97
C GLY A 291 16.08 -9.58 7.78
N CYS A 292 15.84 -9.97 6.53
CA CYS A 292 14.91 -11.05 6.25
C CYS A 292 15.43 -12.35 6.88
N PRO A 293 14.59 -13.09 7.63
CA PRO A 293 15.02 -14.35 8.19
C PRO A 293 15.45 -15.28 7.05
N ALA A 294 16.54 -16.03 7.25
CA ALA A 294 16.92 -17.08 6.32
C ALA A 294 15.74 -18.05 6.15
N ARG A 295 15.27 -18.24 4.91
CA ARG A 295 14.16 -19.12 4.57
C ARG A 295 14.67 -20.39 3.92
#